data_AF-A0A933NPK2-F1
#
_entry.id   AF-A0A933NPK2-F1
#
_cell.length_a   1.000
_cell.length_b   1.000
_cell.length_c   1.000
_cell.angle_alpha   90.00
_cell.angle_beta   90.00
_cell.angle_gamma   90.00
#
_symmetry.space_group_name_H-M   'P 1'
#
loop_
_entity.id
_entity.type
_entity.pdbx_description
1 polymer ?
#
loop_
_entity_poly.entity_id
_entity_poly.type
_entity_poly.pdbx_seq_one_letter_code
_entity_poly.pdbx_strand_id
1 'polypeptide(L)'
;MSLQPAGDSLADEKRSAHASIRGYLYQATLGALRWLDLRASEVLVLEGSEDLDRLLLGDDGSVQSVVLEQVKDWKANLGVGDRAMRRTVRLFARTFRELTEKGQRPRFLFTTTAGRRRPRDGRDWLVSWKQHWREPMRSASGTSWPC
;
A
#
# COMPACT_ATOMS: atom_id res chain seq x y z
N MET A 1 -34.09 -45.70 -11.61
CA MET A 1 -34.09 -44.63 -10.58
C MET A 1 -32.81 -43.82 -10.79
N SER A 2 -32.90 -42.70 -11.50
CA SER A 2 -31.74 -41.88 -11.88
C SER A 2 -31.57 -40.77 -10.85
N LEU A 3 -30.44 -40.75 -10.14
CA LEU A 3 -30.07 -39.64 -9.26
C LEU A 3 -29.63 -38.47 -10.14
N GLN A 4 -30.41 -37.39 -10.13
CA GLN A 4 -29.92 -36.11 -10.67
C GLN A 4 -28.76 -35.63 -9.79
N PRO A 5 -27.65 -35.13 -10.36
CA PRO A 5 -26.63 -34.48 -9.56
C PRO A 5 -27.26 -33.24 -8.92
N ALA A 6 -26.97 -33.03 -7.63
CA ALA A 6 -27.37 -31.86 -6.89
C ALA A 6 -26.78 -30.60 -7.55
N GLY A 7 -27.50 -30.07 -8.53
CA GLY A 7 -27.32 -28.73 -9.05
C GLY A 7 -27.87 -27.78 -8.01
N ASP A 8 -26.98 -27.26 -7.18
CA ASP A 8 -26.89 -25.84 -6.83
C ASP A 8 -25.81 -25.71 -5.75
N SER A 9 -24.70 -25.07 -6.12
CA SER A 9 -23.67 -24.66 -5.17
C SER A 9 -24.33 -23.83 -4.07
N LEU A 10 -24.31 -24.31 -2.82
CA LEU A 10 -24.77 -23.59 -1.63
C LEU A 10 -24.03 -22.26 -1.40
N ALA A 11 -22.92 -22.03 -2.09
CA ALA A 11 -22.16 -20.80 -2.04
C ALA A 11 -22.44 -19.96 -3.29
N ASP A 12 -23.06 -18.80 -3.09
CA ASP A 12 -23.00 -17.72 -4.08
C ASP A 12 -21.53 -17.28 -4.18
N GLU A 13 -20.86 -17.63 -5.27
CA GLU A 13 -19.47 -17.29 -5.52
C GLU A 13 -19.21 -15.77 -5.43
N LYS A 14 -20.22 -14.94 -5.77
CA LYS A 14 -20.12 -13.48 -5.66
C LYS A 14 -20.14 -13.00 -4.21
N ARG A 15 -20.63 -13.82 -3.28
CA ARG A 15 -20.60 -13.58 -1.81
C ARG A 15 -19.45 -14.30 -1.12
N SER A 16 -18.63 -15.03 -1.86
CA SER A 16 -17.48 -15.72 -1.29
C SER A 16 -16.40 -14.72 -0.86
N ALA A 17 -16.18 -14.60 0.45
CA ALA A 17 -15.19 -13.70 1.06
C ALA A 17 -13.73 -14.16 0.87
N HIS A 18 -13.48 -15.17 0.03
CA HIS A 18 -12.16 -15.78 -0.14
C HIS A 18 -11.09 -14.78 -0.59
N ALA A 19 -11.45 -13.77 -1.39
CA ALA A 19 -10.52 -12.72 -1.79
C ALA A 19 -10.03 -11.89 -0.58
N SER A 20 -10.94 -11.46 0.29
CA SER A 20 -10.61 -10.67 1.49
C SER A 20 -9.84 -11.52 2.51
N ILE A 21 -10.29 -12.75 2.76
CA ILE A 21 -9.60 -13.68 3.69
C ILE A 21 -8.16 -13.92 3.23
N ARG A 22 -7.93 -14.13 1.93
CA ARG A 22 -6.57 -14.29 1.38
C ARG A 22 -5.73 -13.03 1.58
N GLY A 23 -6.31 -11.85 1.40
CA GLY A 23 -5.64 -10.58 1.66
C GLY A 23 -5.19 -10.46 3.12
N TYR A 24 -6.09 -10.73 4.07
CA TYR A 24 -5.76 -10.71 5.50
C TYR A 24 -4.71 -11.74 5.89
N LEU A 25 -4.83 -12.97 5.38
CA LEU A 25 -3.84 -14.02 5.64
C LEU A 25 -2.45 -13.60 5.12
N TYR A 26 -2.39 -13.01 3.92
CA TYR A 26 -1.14 -12.53 3.35
C TYR A 26 -0.53 -11.40 4.19
N GLN A 27 -1.32 -10.41 4.59
CA GLN A 27 -0.85 -9.31 5.44
C GLN A 27 -0.39 -9.80 6.81
N ALA A 28 -1.14 -10.71 7.46
CA ALA A 28 -0.77 -11.29 8.75
C ALA A 28 0.54 -12.10 8.66
N THR A 29 0.68 -12.91 7.60
CA THR A 29 1.89 -13.69 7.35
C THR A 29 3.09 -12.78 7.13
N LEU A 30 2.93 -11.74 6.31
CA LEU A 30 3.98 -10.77 6.07
C LEU A 30 4.34 -9.98 7.33
N GLY A 31 3.35 -9.58 8.12
CA GLY A 31 3.55 -8.95 9.43
C GLY A 31 4.37 -9.82 10.38
N ALA A 32 4.09 -11.13 10.44
CA ALA A 32 4.88 -12.07 11.23
C ALA A 32 6.33 -12.15 10.73
N LEU A 33 6.57 -12.19 9.42
CA LEU A 33 7.92 -12.17 8.86
C LEU A 33 8.65 -10.86 9.20
N ARG A 34 7.98 -9.71 9.05
CA ARG A 34 8.55 -8.40 9.40
C ARG A 34 8.88 -8.28 10.88
N TRP A 35 8.07 -8.89 11.74
CA TRP A 35 8.29 -8.93 13.18
C TRP A 35 9.55 -9.71 13.55
N LEU A 36 9.78 -10.87 12.91
CA LEU A 36 10.99 -11.66 13.09
C LEU A 36 12.26 -10.93 12.62
N ASP A 37 12.13 -10.01 11.66
CA ASP A 37 13.21 -9.19 11.11
C ASP A 37 13.41 -7.84 11.85
N LEU A 38 12.77 -7.61 12.99
CA LEU A 38 12.95 -6.37 13.75
C LEU A 38 14.28 -6.34 14.48
N ARG A 39 14.89 -5.15 14.50
CA ARG A 39 16.02 -4.84 15.40
C ARG A 39 15.50 -4.46 16.78
N ALA A 40 16.37 -4.50 17.79
CA ALA A 40 16.00 -4.14 19.16
C ALA A 40 15.48 -2.70 19.32
N SER A 41 15.95 -1.77 18.47
CA SER A 41 15.49 -0.39 18.43
C SER A 41 14.33 -0.14 17.46
N GLU A 42 13.71 -1.20 16.93
CA GLU A 42 12.60 -1.09 15.99
C GLU A 42 11.30 -1.61 16.60
N VAL A 43 10.20 -0.96 16.23
CA VAL A 43 8.84 -1.38 16.57
C VAL A 43 8.04 -1.58 15.29
N LEU A 44 7.26 -2.66 15.23
CA LEU A 44 6.27 -2.87 14.18
C LEU A 44 4.89 -2.47 14.70
N VAL A 45 4.25 -1.55 14.02
CA VAL A 45 2.86 -1.15 14.24
C VAL A 45 2.03 -1.75 13.11
N LEU A 46 1.02 -2.55 13.48
CA LEU A 46 0.06 -3.10 12.52
C LEU A 46 -1.12 -2.14 12.40
N GLU A 47 -1.62 -1.92 11.18
CA GLU A 47 -2.75 -1.01 10.92
C GLU A 47 -2.51 0.42 11.47
N GLY A 48 -1.31 0.93 11.23
CA GLY A 48 -0.90 2.28 11.62
C GLY A 48 -1.37 3.33 10.61
N SER A 49 -0.41 4.06 10.06
CA SER A 49 -0.62 4.94 8.90
C SER A 49 -0.80 4.15 7.61
N GLU A 50 -0.09 3.01 7.45
CA GLU A 50 -0.32 2.00 6.41
C GLU A 50 -0.50 0.60 7.04
N ASP A 51 -0.67 -0.41 6.19
CA ASP A 51 -0.94 -1.80 6.60
C ASP A 51 0.12 -2.34 7.60
N LEU A 52 1.40 -2.00 7.41
CA LEU A 52 2.53 -2.36 8.28
C LEU A 52 3.52 -1.19 8.41
N ASP A 53 3.70 -0.65 9.61
CA ASP A 53 4.62 0.47 9.84
C ASP A 53 5.78 0.07 10.75
N ARG A 54 7.01 0.28 10.30
CA ARG A 54 8.22 0.06 11.10
C ARG A 54 8.80 1.37 11.58
N LEU A 55 8.87 1.54 12.90
CA LEU A 55 9.44 2.71 13.55
C LEU A 55 10.85 2.38 14.03
N LEU A 56 11.82 3.25 13.77
CA LEU A 56 13.11 3.24 14.46
C LEU A 56 13.04 4.21 15.63
N LEU A 57 13.32 3.72 16.83
CA LEU A 57 13.36 4.50 18.05
C LEU A 57 14.78 4.96 18.38
N GLY A 58 14.91 6.19 18.87
CA GLY A 58 16.11 6.68 19.54
C GLY A 58 16.15 6.23 21.01
N ASP A 59 17.29 6.45 21.67
CA ASP A 59 17.50 6.07 23.07
C ASP A 59 16.55 6.78 24.05
N ASP A 60 16.02 7.94 23.65
CA ASP A 60 15.02 8.72 24.38
C ASP A 60 13.57 8.29 24.10
N GLY A 61 13.38 7.21 23.32
CA GLY A 61 12.07 6.73 22.87
C GLY A 61 11.44 7.54 21.73
N SER A 62 12.14 8.56 21.19
CA SER A 62 11.65 9.34 20.05
C SER A 62 11.68 8.54 18.75
N VAL A 63 10.74 8.80 17.84
CA VAL A 63 10.72 8.19 16.50
C VAL A 63 11.72 8.92 15.59
N GLN A 64 12.79 8.23 15.21
CA GLN A 64 13.87 8.76 14.37
C GLN A 64 13.59 8.58 12.88
N SER A 65 12.99 7.45 12.50
CA SER A 65 12.58 7.19 11.13
C SER A 65 11.40 6.25 11.06
N VAL A 66 10.67 6.31 9.95
CA VAL A 66 9.50 5.46 9.72
C VAL A 66 9.60 4.81 8.34
N VAL A 67 9.28 3.52 8.28
CA VAL A 67 9.00 2.82 7.02
C VAL A 67 7.51 2.46 7.02
N LEU A 68 6.78 3.00 6.06
CA LEU A 68 5.36 2.75 5.84
C LEU A 68 5.21 1.70 4.74
N GLU A 69 4.68 0.53 5.03
CA GLU A 69 4.52 -0.57 4.08
C GLU A 69 3.04 -0.82 3.79
N GLN A 70 2.62 -0.53 2.56
CA GLN A 70 1.30 -0.86 2.05
C GLN A 70 1.32 -2.25 1.40
N VAL A 71 0.42 -3.13 1.84
CA VAL A 71 0.40 -4.54 1.43
C VAL A 71 -0.85 -4.82 0.59
N LYS A 72 -0.67 -5.35 -0.62
CA LYS A 72 -1.80 -5.70 -1.49
C LYS A 72 -1.59 -7.06 -2.14
N ASP A 73 -2.43 -8.02 -1.77
CA ASP A 73 -2.59 -9.24 -2.56
C ASP A 73 -3.42 -8.92 -3.81
N TRP A 74 -2.77 -8.96 -4.98
CA TRP A 74 -3.40 -8.53 -6.23
C TRP A 74 -3.07 -9.53 -7.36
N LYS A 75 -4.12 -10.14 -7.91
CA LYS A 75 -3.97 -11.24 -8.91
C LYS A 75 -3.55 -10.78 -10.30
N ALA A 76 -3.90 -9.56 -10.70
CA ALA A 76 -3.57 -9.02 -12.02
C ALA A 76 -2.27 -8.21 -11.99
N ASN A 77 -1.66 -7.97 -13.16
CA ASN A 77 -0.53 -7.05 -13.22
C ASN A 77 -0.97 -5.65 -12.83
N LEU A 78 -0.23 -4.98 -11.95
CA LEU A 78 -0.49 -3.60 -11.56
C LEU A 78 0.31 -2.65 -12.46
N GLY A 79 -0.39 -1.73 -13.09
CA GLY A 79 0.18 -0.60 -13.80
C GLY A 79 0.15 0.63 -12.91
N VAL A 80 1.12 1.51 -13.10
CA VAL A 80 1.22 2.73 -12.32
C VAL A 80 -0.08 3.57 -12.49
N GLY A 81 -0.68 3.59 -13.70
CA GLY A 81 -1.90 4.36 -13.99
C GLY A 81 -3.20 3.80 -13.39
N ASP A 82 -3.16 2.60 -12.81
CA ASP A 82 -4.34 1.97 -12.24
C ASP A 82 -4.89 2.83 -11.07
N ARG A 83 -6.22 2.94 -10.97
CA ARG A 83 -6.88 3.79 -9.95
C ARG A 83 -6.41 3.45 -8.52
N ALA A 84 -6.19 2.17 -8.24
CA ALA A 84 -5.68 1.70 -6.96
C ALA A 84 -4.28 2.26 -6.67
N MET A 85 -3.35 2.18 -7.63
CA MET A 85 -2.00 2.71 -7.48
C MET A 85 -2.01 4.24 -7.32
N ARG A 86 -2.80 4.96 -8.12
CA ARG A 86 -2.95 6.42 -7.99
C ARG A 86 -3.50 6.82 -6.62
N ARG A 87 -4.43 6.04 -6.05
CA ARG A 87 -4.93 6.28 -4.68
C ARG A 87 -3.82 6.06 -3.66
N THR A 88 -3.08 4.96 -3.74
CA THR A 88 -1.95 4.67 -2.85
C THR A 88 -0.91 5.77 -2.86
N VAL A 89 -0.46 6.20 -4.04
CA VAL A 89 0.55 7.27 -4.16
C VAL A 89 0.07 8.59 -3.56
N ARG A 90 -1.22 8.93 -3.71
CA ARG A 90 -1.79 10.15 -3.09
C ARG A 90 -1.83 10.07 -1.57
N LEU A 91 -2.23 8.92 -1.02
CA LEU A 91 -2.23 8.70 0.43
C LEU A 91 -0.80 8.80 0.97
N PHE A 92 0.15 8.12 0.31
CA PHE A 92 1.56 8.21 0.65
C PHE A 92 2.08 9.66 0.64
N ALA A 93 1.78 10.43 -0.41
CA ALA A 93 2.24 11.81 -0.54
C ALA A 93 1.76 12.69 0.62
N ARG A 94 0.51 12.49 1.08
CA ARG A 94 -0.04 13.18 2.25
C ARG A 94 0.70 12.76 3.52
N THR A 95 0.82 11.47 3.79
CA THR A 95 1.48 10.96 4.99
C THR A 95 2.96 11.36 5.04
N PHE A 96 3.65 11.35 3.89
CA PHE A 96 5.04 11.78 3.76
C PHE A 96 5.21 13.23 4.22
N ARG A 97 4.32 14.13 3.79
CA ARG A 97 4.35 15.53 4.18
C ARG A 97 4.13 15.69 5.69
N GLU A 98 3.08 15.08 6.23
CA GLU A 98 2.73 15.16 7.65
C GLU A 98 3.87 14.67 8.57
N LEU A 99 4.53 13.59 8.20
CA LEU A 99 5.65 13.04 8.98
C LEU A 99 6.93 13.86 8.83
N THR A 100 7.18 14.41 7.64
CA THR A 100 8.33 15.31 7.42
C THR A 100 8.18 16.62 8.20
N GLU A 101 6.97 17.17 8.28
CA GLU A 101 6.66 18.37 9.10
C GLU A 101 6.87 18.10 10.60
N LYS A 102 6.75 16.85 11.05
CA LYS A 102 7.09 16.40 12.41
C LYS A 102 8.59 16.09 12.61
N GLY A 103 9.43 16.38 11.63
CA GLY A 103 10.88 16.11 11.67
C GLY A 103 11.27 14.66 11.43
N GLN A 104 10.33 13.78 11.09
CA GLN A 104 10.61 12.37 10.82
C GLN A 104 11.10 12.17 9.37
N ARG A 105 11.74 11.02 9.12
CA ARG A 105 12.24 10.63 7.78
C ARG A 105 11.46 9.44 7.22
N PRO A 106 10.27 9.66 6.65
CA PRO A 106 9.45 8.58 6.14
C PRO A 106 10.03 7.94 4.87
N ARG A 107 9.96 6.61 4.79
CA ARG A 107 10.16 5.82 3.58
C ARG A 107 8.91 5.01 3.32
N PHE A 108 8.57 4.79 2.06
CA PHE A 108 7.40 4.01 1.69
C PHE A 108 7.76 2.81 0.86
N LEU A 109 7.10 1.71 1.18
CA LEU A 109 7.21 0.43 0.51
C LEU A 109 5.82 0.00 0.05
N PHE A 110 5.71 -0.42 -1.20
CA PHE A 110 4.51 -1.03 -1.73
C PHE A 110 4.80 -2.50 -1.99
N THR A 111 4.26 -3.36 -1.14
CA THR A 111 4.47 -4.81 -1.22
C THR A 111 3.25 -5.47 -1.84
N THR A 112 3.44 -6.16 -2.96
CA THR A 112 2.35 -6.81 -3.69
C THR A 112 2.75 -8.13 -4.31
N THR A 113 1.78 -9.02 -4.47
CA THR A 113 1.92 -10.27 -5.24
C THR A 113 1.73 -10.05 -6.75
N ALA A 114 1.30 -8.86 -7.18
CA ALA A 114 1.10 -8.54 -8.59
C ALA A 114 2.42 -8.43 -9.36
N GLY A 115 2.41 -8.91 -10.61
CA GLY A 115 3.44 -8.57 -11.58
C GLY A 115 3.39 -7.08 -11.96
N ARG A 116 4.56 -6.49 -12.27
CA ARG A 116 4.64 -5.11 -12.75
C ARG A 116 4.23 -5.04 -14.21
N ARG A 117 3.19 -4.25 -14.54
CA ARG A 117 2.84 -3.96 -15.94
C ARG A 117 3.84 -2.95 -16.51
N ARG A 118 4.43 -3.25 -17.67
CA ARG A 118 5.27 -2.30 -18.40
C ARG A 118 4.40 -1.20 -19.02
N PRO A 119 4.80 0.10 -18.94
CA PRO A 119 4.11 1.17 -19.65
C PRO A 119 4.09 0.89 -21.16
N ARG A 120 2.98 1.19 -21.84
CA ARG A 120 2.84 0.96 -23.29
C ARG A 120 3.63 1.96 -24.13
N ASP A 121 3.96 3.10 -23.55
CA ASP A 121 4.43 4.32 -24.21
C ASP A 121 5.74 4.86 -23.61
N GLY A 122 6.42 4.09 -22.76
CA GLY A 122 7.71 4.45 -22.15
C GLY A 122 7.65 5.60 -21.14
N ARG A 123 6.53 6.33 -21.08
CA ARG A 123 6.27 7.39 -20.10
C ARG A 123 5.79 6.76 -18.79
N ASP A 124 6.73 6.62 -17.87
CA ASP A 124 6.39 6.35 -16.48
C ASP A 124 5.85 7.65 -15.89
N TRP A 125 4.54 7.77 -15.71
CA TRP A 125 3.97 8.98 -15.10
C TRP A 125 4.53 9.24 -13.70
N LEU A 126 5.12 8.22 -13.04
CA LEU A 126 5.86 8.41 -11.79
C LEU A 126 7.03 9.39 -11.96
N VAL A 127 7.64 9.45 -13.16
CA VAL A 127 8.67 10.44 -13.54
C VAL A 127 8.03 11.83 -13.68
N SER A 128 6.87 11.93 -14.34
CA SER A 128 6.13 13.20 -14.42
C SER A 128 5.64 13.69 -13.05
N TRP A 129 5.26 12.77 -12.16
CA TRP A 129 4.87 13.06 -10.79
C TRP A 129 6.07 13.50 -9.93
N LYS A 130 7.24 12.87 -10.06
CA LYS A 130 8.48 13.32 -9.40
C LYS A 130 8.89 14.72 -9.83
N GLN A 131 8.65 15.09 -11.10
CA GLN A 131 8.92 16.43 -11.61
C GLN A 131 7.95 17.46 -11.04
N HIS A 132 6.65 17.12 -10.96
CA HIS A 132 5.62 18.02 -10.43
C HIS A 132 5.65 18.15 -8.89
N TRP A 133 6.03 17.09 -8.16
CA TRP A 133 6.09 17.08 -6.69
C TRP A 133 7.25 17.90 -6.10
N ARG A 134 8.28 18.24 -6.91
CA ARG A 134 9.38 19.11 -6.47
C ARG A 134 8.99 20.59 -6.36
N GLU A 135 7.84 20.98 -6.91
CA GLU A 135 7.27 22.29 -6.67
C GLU A 135 6.53 22.26 -5.32
N PRO A 136 6.94 23.07 -4.32
CA PRO A 136 6.17 23.18 -3.10
C PRO A 136 4.77 23.65 -3.49
N MET A 137 3.72 22.98 -2.98
CA MET A 137 2.31 23.39 -3.14
C MET A 137 2.07 24.77 -2.50
N ARG A 138 2.59 25.82 -3.11
CA ARG A 138 2.19 27.21 -2.93
C ARG A 138 1.03 27.41 -3.91
N SER A 139 -0.14 27.70 -3.35
CA SER A 139 -1.44 27.90 -4.02
C SER A 139 -2.28 26.63 -4.27
N ALA A 140 -2.94 26.17 -3.22
CA ALA A 140 -4.29 25.63 -3.36
C ALA A 140 -5.24 26.78 -3.76
N SER A 141 -5.20 27.18 -5.02
CA SER A 141 -6.26 27.97 -5.65
C SER A 141 -6.25 27.71 -7.16
N GLY A 142 -7.09 26.79 -7.62
CA GLY A 142 -7.60 26.85 -8.99
C GLY A 142 -7.03 25.89 -10.03
N THR A 143 -6.79 24.61 -9.72
CA THR A 143 -6.66 23.61 -10.79
C THR A 143 -7.41 22.33 -10.45
N SER A 144 -8.53 22.13 -11.14
CA SER A 144 -9.25 20.86 -11.16
C SER A 144 -8.41 19.83 -11.90
N TRP A 145 -8.21 18.67 -11.27
CA TRP A 145 -7.60 17.51 -11.90
C TRP A 145 -8.70 16.64 -12.51
N PRO A 146 -8.52 16.09 -13.73
CA PRO A 146 -9.51 15.22 -14.34
C PRO A 146 -9.65 13.91 -13.55
N CYS A 147 -10.90 13.51 -13.32
CA CYS A 147 -11.33 12.31 -12.58
C CYS A 147 -10.71 11.00 -13.10
#